data_AF-A0A3L8D2L8-F1
#
_entry.id   AF-A0A3L8D2L8-F1
#
_cell.length_a   1.000
_cell.length_b   1.000
_cell.length_c   1.000
_cell.angle_alpha   90.00
_cell.angle_beta   90.00
_cell.angle_gamma   90.00
#
_symmetry.space_group_name_H-M   'P 1'
#
loop_
_entity.id
_entity.type
_entity.pdbx_description
1 polymer ?
#
loop_
_entity_poly.entity_id
_entity_poly.type
_entity_poly.pdbx_seq_one_letter_code
_entity_poly.pdbx_strand_id
1 'polypeptide(L)'
;MLLSDVRQLQGFTLAPLPYPTIPRTMEKSKIRVIYEYEFRRGTTVSETARNINAVFGEGSATKATVGNWFKNFRDGDFSLANEPRGRPKTKVDNDHSRAVVESDPSQSTRELASIFNVSIPTILFI
;
A
#
# COMPACT_ATOMS: atom_id res chain seq x y z
N MET A 1 11.15 -57.21 36.80
CA MET A 1 12.03 -56.05 36.58
C MET A 1 11.29 -55.07 35.66
N LEU A 2 10.10 -54.67 36.09
CA LEU A 2 9.74 -53.38 36.70
C LEU A 2 9.78 -52.20 35.71
N LEU A 3 8.56 -51.77 35.40
CA LEU A 3 8.14 -50.51 34.80
C LEU A 3 8.69 -49.31 35.59
N SER A 4 9.92 -48.90 35.33
CA SER A 4 10.51 -47.77 36.02
C SER A 4 11.37 -46.92 35.09
N ASP A 5 10.76 -46.25 34.11
CA ASP A 5 11.37 -45.03 33.58
C ASP A 5 10.45 -44.04 32.86
N VAL A 6 9.15 -44.02 33.16
CA VAL A 6 8.24 -42.95 32.66
C VAL A 6 8.26 -41.72 33.57
N ARG A 7 8.94 -41.78 34.72
CA ARG A 7 8.99 -40.70 35.72
C ARG A 7 10.12 -39.67 35.51
N GLN A 8 11.05 -39.92 34.59
CA GLN A 8 12.12 -38.96 34.25
C GLN A 8 11.66 -37.81 33.33
N LEU A 9 10.41 -37.83 32.84
CA LEU A 9 9.91 -36.79 31.91
C LEU A 9 9.09 -35.68 32.60
N GLN A 10 9.10 -35.56 33.93
CA GLN A 10 8.37 -34.50 34.65
C GLN A 10 9.18 -33.21 34.87
N GLY A 11 10.16 -32.93 34.00
CA GLY A 11 11.02 -31.74 34.11
C GLY A 11 11.38 -31.06 32.80
N PHE A 12 10.93 -31.58 31.65
CA PHE A 12 11.14 -30.90 30.37
C PHE A 12 10.11 -29.78 30.21
N THR A 13 10.37 -28.66 30.87
CA THR A 13 9.79 -27.40 30.40
C THR A 13 10.37 -27.20 28.99
N LEU A 14 9.52 -27.27 27.97
CA LEU A 14 9.92 -26.89 26.62
C LEU A 14 10.20 -25.39 26.70
N ALA A 15 11.46 -25.02 26.90
CA ALA A 15 11.89 -23.64 26.71
C ALA A 15 11.35 -23.22 25.33
N PRO A 16 10.60 -22.10 25.24
CA PRO A 16 10.06 -21.67 23.96
C PRO A 16 11.23 -21.58 22.98
N LEU A 17 11.17 -22.38 21.92
CA LEU A 17 12.20 -22.37 20.90
C LEU A 17 12.34 -20.91 20.41
N PRO A 18 13.57 -20.41 20.17
CA PRO A 18 13.78 -19.10 19.58
C PRO A 18 13.36 -19.19 18.12
N TYR A 19 12.06 -19.22 17.88
CA TYR A 19 11.54 -19.04 16.54
C TYR A 19 12.04 -17.66 16.08
N PRO A 20 12.71 -17.57 14.92
CA PRO A 20 13.05 -16.29 14.36
C PRO A 20 11.75 -15.48 14.32
N THR A 21 11.76 -14.29 14.94
CA THR A 21 10.60 -13.41 14.93
C THR A 21 10.38 -13.02 13.48
N ILE A 22 9.48 -13.74 12.79
CA ILE A 22 9.11 -13.40 11.41
C ILE A 22 8.66 -11.95 11.48
N PRO A 23 9.26 -11.03 10.70
CA PRO A 23 8.82 -9.66 10.69
C PRO A 23 7.33 -9.65 10.38
N ARG A 24 6.53 -9.16 11.33
CA ARG A 24 5.05 -9.10 11.25
C ARG A 24 4.56 -8.14 10.16
N THR A 25 5.47 -7.42 9.51
CA THR A 25 5.17 -6.47 8.45
C THR A 25 5.08 -7.20 7.11
N MET A 26 3.85 -7.47 6.67
CA MET A 26 3.58 -7.97 5.32
C MET A 26 3.74 -6.87 4.27
N GLU A 27 4.36 -7.21 3.15
CA GLU A 27 4.43 -6.29 2.01
C GLU A 27 3.04 -6.03 1.44
N LYS A 28 2.73 -4.77 1.13
CA LYS A 28 1.41 -4.35 0.60
C LYS A 28 1.05 -5.05 -0.72
N SER A 29 2.02 -5.53 -1.48
CA SER A 29 1.79 -6.31 -2.71
C SER A 29 1.19 -7.68 -2.38
N LYS A 30 1.67 -8.34 -1.32
CA LYS A 30 1.25 -9.68 -0.92
C LYS A 30 -0.16 -9.71 -0.32
N ILE A 31 -0.53 -8.68 0.45
CA ILE A 31 -1.88 -8.61 1.05
C ILE A 31 -2.98 -8.46 -0.02
N ARG A 32 -2.67 -7.88 -1.18
CA ARG A 32 -3.63 -7.72 -2.30
C ARG A 32 -3.98 -9.04 -2.95
N VAL A 33 -3.00 -9.93 -3.08
CA VAL A 33 -3.23 -11.32 -3.54
C VAL A 33 -4.21 -12.01 -2.61
N ILE A 34 -4.10 -11.78 -1.29
CA ILE A 34 -5.02 -12.35 -0.30
C ILE A 34 -6.42 -11.74 -0.45
N TYR A 35 -6.54 -10.43 -0.70
CA TYR A 35 -7.85 -9.82 -0.99
C TYR A 35 -8.51 -10.44 -2.22
N GLU A 36 -7.76 -10.68 -3.30
CA GLU A 36 -8.30 -11.33 -4.50
C GLU A 36 -8.77 -12.75 -4.20
N TYR A 37 -7.95 -13.54 -3.49
CA TYR A 37 -8.31 -14.89 -3.07
C TYR A 37 -9.62 -14.93 -2.25
N GLU A 38 -9.72 -14.07 -1.24
CA GLU A 38 -10.90 -13.95 -0.39
C GLU A 38 -12.15 -13.49 -1.18
N PHE A 39 -11.97 -12.56 -2.13
CA PHE A 39 -13.02 -12.14 -3.03
C PHE A 39 -13.54 -13.30 -3.90
N ARG A 40 -12.64 -14.08 -4.52
CA ARG A 40 -13.01 -15.26 -5.33
C ARG A 40 -13.68 -16.35 -4.51
N ARG A 41 -13.33 -16.46 -3.22
CA ARG A 41 -14.02 -17.35 -2.27
C ARG A 41 -15.42 -16.88 -1.89
N GLY A 42 -15.76 -15.63 -2.17
CA GLY A 42 -17.05 -15.04 -1.83
C GLY A 42 -17.18 -14.65 -0.36
N THR A 43 -16.07 -14.44 0.36
CA THR A 43 -16.14 -13.97 1.76
C THR A 43 -16.56 -12.50 1.81
N THR A 44 -17.06 -12.06 2.97
CA THR A 44 -17.47 -10.65 3.13
C THR A 44 -16.29 -9.76 3.50
N VAL A 45 -16.35 -8.47 3.18
CA VAL A 45 -15.33 -7.46 3.54
C VAL A 45 -14.98 -7.51 5.05
N SER A 46 -15.98 -7.69 5.92
CA SER A 46 -15.75 -7.76 7.37
C SER A 46 -15.07 -9.05 7.80
N GLU A 47 -15.38 -10.16 7.14
CA GLU A 47 -14.76 -11.46 7.39
C GLU A 47 -13.30 -11.46 6.91
N THR A 48 -13.05 -11.01 5.69
CA THR A 48 -11.71 -10.86 5.13
C THR A 48 -10.80 -10.02 6.02
N ALA A 49 -11.26 -8.85 6.48
CA ALA A 49 -10.47 -7.99 7.36
C ALA A 49 -10.13 -8.68 8.69
N ARG A 50 -11.09 -9.42 9.28
CA ARG A 50 -10.85 -10.21 10.50
C ARG A 50 -9.86 -11.35 10.27
N ASN A 51 -10.04 -12.12 9.21
CA ASN A 51 -9.17 -13.26 8.90
C ASN A 51 -7.72 -12.81 8.70
N ILE A 52 -7.53 -11.70 7.99
CA ILE A 52 -6.21 -11.13 7.76
C ILE A 52 -5.60 -10.62 9.07
N ASN A 53 -6.35 -9.87 9.88
CA ASN A 53 -5.82 -9.38 11.16
C ASN A 53 -5.53 -10.51 12.16
N ALA A 54 -6.30 -11.60 12.13
CA ALA A 54 -6.05 -12.78 12.97
C ALA A 54 -4.72 -13.48 12.63
N VAL A 55 -4.32 -13.49 11.35
CA VAL A 55 -3.09 -14.15 10.90
C VAL A 55 -1.88 -13.21 10.93
N PHE A 56 -2.05 -11.96 10.49
CA PHE A 56 -0.94 -11.02 10.29
C PHE A 56 -0.82 -9.95 11.38
N GLY A 57 -1.78 -9.88 12.30
CA GLY A 57 -1.83 -8.93 13.40
C GLY A 57 -2.80 -7.79 13.16
N GLU A 58 -3.25 -7.17 14.25
CA GLU A 58 -4.21 -6.07 14.21
C GLU A 58 -3.70 -4.89 13.38
N GLY A 59 -4.58 -4.30 12.58
CA GLY A 59 -4.25 -3.19 11.68
C GLY A 59 -3.62 -3.59 10.35
N SER A 60 -3.42 -4.88 10.08
CA SER A 60 -2.92 -5.38 8.79
C SER A 60 -3.89 -5.07 7.64
N ALA A 61 -5.19 -5.19 7.90
CA ALA A 61 -6.26 -4.81 7.00
C ALA A 61 -7.35 -4.01 7.73
N THR A 62 -7.87 -3.00 7.05
CA THR A 62 -9.07 -2.27 7.51
C THR A 62 -10.23 -2.60 6.58
N LYS A 63 -11.45 -2.55 7.10
CA LYS A 63 -12.66 -2.76 6.29
C LYS A 63 -12.73 -1.80 5.10
N ALA A 64 -12.27 -0.56 5.26
CA ALA A 64 -12.24 0.43 4.19
C ALA A 64 -11.29 0.01 3.06
N THR A 65 -10.07 -0.42 3.39
CA THR A 65 -9.11 -0.89 2.39
C THR A 65 -9.62 -2.13 1.66
N VAL A 66 -10.12 -3.12 2.39
CA VAL A 66 -10.68 -4.34 1.79
C VAL A 66 -11.89 -4.02 0.90
N GLY A 67 -12.78 -3.15 1.36
CA GLY A 67 -13.96 -2.73 0.60
C GLY A 67 -13.61 -2.03 -0.73
N ASN A 68 -12.57 -1.20 -0.74
CA ASN A 68 -12.09 -0.56 -1.97
C ASN A 68 -11.57 -1.60 -2.97
N TRP A 69 -10.78 -2.57 -2.52
CA TRP A 69 -10.31 -3.67 -3.37
C TRP A 69 -11.45 -4.51 -3.93
N PHE A 70 -12.42 -4.88 -3.10
CA PHE A 70 -13.60 -5.64 -3.52
C PHE A 70 -14.46 -4.87 -4.52
N LYS A 71 -14.49 -3.53 -4.45
CA LYS A 71 -15.13 -2.71 -5.48
C LYS A 71 -14.39 -2.87 -6.82
N ASN A 72 -13.08 -2.66 -6.84
CA ASN A 72 -12.28 -2.82 -8.06
C ASN A 72 -12.42 -4.22 -8.68
N PHE A 73 -12.39 -5.28 -7.85
CA PHE A 73 -12.57 -6.65 -8.35
C PHE A 73 -13.96 -6.91 -8.94
N ARG A 74 -15.02 -6.27 -8.40
CA ARG A 74 -16.36 -6.32 -9.01
C ARG A 74 -16.42 -5.59 -10.34
N ASP A 75 -15.65 -4.52 -10.47
CA ASP A 75 -15.51 -3.76 -11.71
C ASP A 75 -14.58 -4.49 -12.73
N GLY A 76 -14.03 -5.65 -12.37
CA GLY A 76 -13.17 -6.48 -13.22
C GLY A 76 -11.68 -6.10 -13.20
N ASP A 77 -11.30 -5.14 -12.37
CA ASP A 77 -9.91 -4.71 -12.20
C ASP A 77 -9.21 -5.55 -11.12
N PHE A 78 -8.36 -6.47 -11.57
CA PHE A 78 -7.50 -7.32 -10.73
C PHE A 78 -6.04 -6.87 -10.72
N SER A 79 -5.75 -5.63 -11.13
CA SER A 79 -4.38 -5.11 -11.12
C SER A 79 -3.88 -4.97 -9.66
N LEU A 80 -2.93 -5.81 -9.28
CA LEU A 80 -2.36 -5.80 -7.92
C LEU A 80 -1.26 -4.74 -7.74
N ALA A 81 -0.84 -4.08 -8.82
CA ALA A 81 0.17 -3.04 -8.81
C ALA A 81 -0.35 -1.77 -8.13
N ASN A 82 0.54 -1.00 -7.50
CA ASN A 82 0.26 0.42 -7.34
C ASN A 82 0.47 1.03 -8.70
N GLU A 83 -0.59 1.54 -9.34
CA GLU A 83 -0.36 2.47 -10.43
C GLU A 83 0.53 3.61 -9.91
N PRO A 84 1.50 4.08 -10.70
CA PRO A 84 2.20 5.30 -10.40
C PRO A 84 1.12 6.36 -10.16
N ARG A 85 1.06 6.91 -8.94
CA ARG A 85 0.17 8.04 -8.68
C ARG A 85 0.73 9.20 -9.49
N GLY A 86 0.21 9.35 -10.71
CA GLY A 86 0.56 10.46 -11.56
C GLY A 86 0.22 11.75 -10.81
N ARG A 87 1.22 12.62 -10.64
CA ARG A 87 0.94 14.04 -10.41
C ARG A 87 -0.06 14.47 -11.51
N PRO A 88 -1.11 15.25 -11.20
CA PRO A 88 -1.97 15.80 -12.25
C PRO A 88 -1.07 16.36 -13.36
N LYS A 89 -1.32 15.97 -14.61
CA LYS A 89 -0.51 16.44 -15.75
C LYS A 89 -0.46 17.97 -15.67
N THR A 90 0.73 18.51 -15.46
CA THR A 90 0.93 19.96 -15.44
C THR A 90 0.51 20.48 -16.81
N LYS A 91 -0.34 21.52 -16.86
CA LYS A 91 -0.80 22.10 -18.13
C LYS A 91 0.32 22.76 -18.93
N VAL A 92 1.48 22.93 -18.30
CA VAL A 92 2.67 23.57 -18.87
C VAL A 92 3.75 22.52 -19.08
N ASP A 93 4.30 22.51 -20.28
CA ASP A 93 5.48 21.72 -20.62
C ASP A 93 6.70 22.31 -19.90
N ASN A 94 7.41 21.45 -19.15
CA ASN A 94 8.51 21.88 -18.28
C ASN A 94 9.71 22.40 -19.08
N ASP A 95 9.93 21.85 -20.27
CA ASP A 95 11.03 22.25 -21.16
C ASP A 95 10.76 23.65 -21.74
N HIS A 96 9.51 23.94 -22.12
CA HIS A 96 9.10 25.28 -22.53
C HIS A 96 9.15 26.29 -21.38
N SER A 97 8.73 25.93 -20.16
CA SER A 97 8.89 26.82 -19.00
C SER A 97 10.34 27.12 -18.66
N ARG A 98 11.22 26.11 -18.78
CA ARG A 98 12.64 26.30 -18.55
C ARG A 98 13.25 27.25 -19.57
N ALA A 99 12.95 27.09 -20.85
CA ALA A 99 13.46 27.98 -21.90
C ALA A 99 13.05 29.45 -21.69
N VAL A 100 11.81 29.70 -21.26
CA VAL A 100 11.32 31.06 -20.97
C VAL A 100 12.06 31.67 -19.78
N VAL A 101 12.19 30.93 -18.67
CA VAL A 101 12.90 31.39 -17.46
C VAL A 101 14.41 31.59 -17.70
N GLU A 102 15.04 30.72 -18.49
CA GLU A 102 16.46 30.84 -18.84
C GLU A 102 16.71 32.02 -19.79
N SER A 103 15.76 32.35 -20.67
CA SER A 103 15.86 33.50 -21.57
C SER A 103 15.72 34.83 -20.84
N ASP A 104 14.90 34.88 -19.79
CA ASP A 104 14.69 36.06 -18.97
C ASP A 104 14.38 35.67 -17.52
N PRO A 105 15.40 35.62 -16.66
CA PRO A 105 15.24 35.25 -15.26
C PRO A 105 14.55 36.34 -14.42
N SER A 106 14.29 37.53 -15.00
CA SER A 106 13.60 38.63 -14.32
C SER A 106 12.07 38.52 -14.39
N GLN A 107 11.54 37.57 -15.16
CA GLN A 107 10.09 37.40 -15.31
C GLN A 107 9.41 37.05 -13.99
N SER A 108 8.35 37.79 -13.72
CA SER A 108 7.48 37.54 -12.57
C SER A 108 6.54 36.36 -12.84
N THR A 109 6.09 35.71 -11.76
CA THR A 109 5.09 34.63 -11.84
C THR A 109 3.80 35.07 -12.55
N ARG A 110 3.47 36.37 -12.52
CA ARG A 110 2.30 36.93 -13.20
C ARG A 110 2.48 37.00 -14.71
N GLU A 111 3.68 37.35 -15.17
CA GLU A 111 4.02 37.38 -16.61
C GLU A 111 4.08 35.96 -17.16
N LEU A 112 4.72 35.04 -16.43
CA LEU A 112 4.70 33.63 -16.78
C LEU A 112 3.25 33.12 -16.89
N ALA A 113 2.35 33.51 -15.98
CA ALA A 113 0.95 33.08 -15.98
C ALA A 113 0.23 33.52 -17.26
N SER A 114 0.56 34.72 -17.73
CA SER A 114 0.07 35.24 -19.00
C SER A 114 0.67 34.49 -20.20
N ILE A 115 1.98 34.20 -20.18
CA ILE A 115 2.68 33.50 -21.27
C ILE A 115 2.14 32.08 -21.45
N PHE A 116 1.95 31.37 -20.34
CA PHE A 116 1.46 29.99 -20.34
C PHE A 116 -0.07 29.90 -20.38
N ASN A 117 -0.78 31.03 -20.35
CA ASN A 117 -2.24 31.10 -20.26
C ASN A 117 -2.81 30.19 -19.15
N VAL A 118 -2.15 30.20 -17.99
CA VAL A 118 -2.54 29.42 -16.81
C VAL A 118 -2.71 30.34 -15.60
N SER A 119 -3.41 29.86 -14.57
CA SER A 119 -3.52 30.61 -13.33
C SER A 119 -2.18 30.65 -12.60
N ILE A 120 -1.91 31.74 -11.87
CA ILE A 120 -0.69 31.92 -11.06
C ILE A 120 -0.39 30.72 -10.14
N PRO A 121 -1.39 30.10 -9.47
CA PRO A 121 -1.13 28.88 -8.68
C PRO A 121 -0.56 27.77 -9.54
N THR A 122 -1.05 27.59 -10.77
CA THR A 122 -0.55 26.56 -11.69
C THR A 122 0.95 26.73 -11.96
N ILE A 123 1.45 27.98 -12.03
CA ILE A 123 2.87 28.28 -12.24
C ILE A 123 3.72 28.03 -11.01
N LEU A 124 3.20 28.33 -9.82
CA LEU A 124 3.88 28.04 -8.56
C LEU A 124 4.13 26.53 -8.36
N PHE A 125 3.37 25.69 -9.07
CA PHE A 125 3.45 24.23 -9.03
C PHE A 125 4.01 23.60 -10.31
N ILE A 126 4.65 24.36 -11.20
CA ILE A 126 5.48 23.79 -12.28
C ILE A 126 6.83 23.44 -11.68
#